data_AF-A0A2N9J744-F1
#
_entry.id   AF-A0A2N9J744-F1
#
_cell.length_a   1.000
_cell.length_b   1.000
_cell.length_c   1.000
_cell.angle_alpha   90.00
_cell.angle_beta   90.00
_cell.angle_gamma   90.00
#
_symmetry.space_group_name_H-M   'P 1'
#
loop_
_entity.id
_entity.type
_entity.pdbx_description
1 polymer ?
#
loop_
_entity_poly.entity_id
_entity_poly.type
_entity_poly.pdbx_seq_one_letter_code
_entity_poly.pdbx_strand_id
1 'polypeptide(L)'
;MEKLGREMVVRCAGLPLAIIVIGGLLATKETLDEWDIVHRNIKSHLDRGREQGQQSIVHEVLALSYHELPYQLKPCFLYLSHFLEDFDIPAKKLVRLWVVEGFVSPKYELEGDEMLEDFAERCLVELINRCMVQVGITGSSGRIKSCRLHDLMRDLCLSKAKQENFLHIVSPWSRNEKAHSSTVDVGQVVQGCPRLHKLHIEGQINKLPDYQEFPPYLTKLTLWGFRLEKDPMPVLEKLPNLRVLKGWGTFIGKQMEWIVEAGAMPSLFCLEISDCNKMVTAPHGLKFVSMLQELEIRWMPRAFKHRLEEGGEDLCIVQHVPSIIFLN
;
A
#
# COMPACT_ATOMS: atom_id res chain seq x y z
N MET A 1 37.01 7.02 -6.71
CA MET A 1 35.81 6.24 -6.30
C MET A 1 36.08 4.74 -6.23
N GLU A 2 36.88 4.15 -7.15
CA GLU A 2 37.14 2.69 -7.21
C GLU A 2 37.54 2.05 -5.86
N LYS A 3 38.48 2.66 -5.13
CA LYS A 3 38.92 2.14 -3.82
C LYS A 3 37.77 1.99 -2.83
N LEU A 4 36.97 3.05 -2.64
CA LEU A 4 35.78 3.03 -1.78
C LEU A 4 34.76 2.01 -2.26
N GLY A 5 34.56 1.91 -3.58
CA GLY A 5 33.67 0.91 -4.20
C GLY A 5 34.08 -0.53 -3.83
N ARG A 6 35.37 -0.87 -3.96
CA ARG A 6 35.89 -2.19 -3.57
C ARG A 6 35.69 -2.46 -2.08
N GLU A 7 35.97 -1.48 -1.22
CA GLU A 7 35.78 -1.60 0.23
C GLU A 7 34.31 -1.84 0.60
N MET A 8 33.36 -1.15 -0.05
CA MET A 8 31.93 -1.35 0.17
C MET A 8 31.44 -2.70 -0.33
N VAL A 9 31.88 -3.16 -1.51
CA VAL A 9 31.47 -4.46 -2.07
C VAL A 9 31.91 -5.63 -1.18
N VAL A 10 33.11 -5.58 -0.61
CA VAL A 10 33.59 -6.60 0.35
C VAL A 10 32.63 -6.73 1.54
N ARG A 11 32.04 -5.62 1.97
CA ARG A 11 31.09 -5.58 3.09
C ARG A 11 29.72 -6.18 2.76
N CYS A 12 29.36 -6.31 1.48
CA CYS A 12 28.13 -7.00 1.05
C CYS A 12 28.22 -8.53 1.18
N ALA A 13 29.36 -9.09 1.59
CA ALA A 13 29.58 -10.52 1.80
C ALA A 13 29.18 -11.42 0.60
N GLY A 14 29.29 -10.89 -0.63
CA GLY A 14 28.95 -11.62 -1.85
C GLY A 14 27.44 -11.73 -2.15
N LEU A 15 26.58 -11.05 -1.39
CA LEU A 15 25.13 -11.08 -1.63
C LEU A 15 24.76 -10.21 -2.84
N PRO A 16 24.20 -10.79 -3.92
CA PRO A 16 23.93 -10.05 -5.15
C PRO A 16 22.99 -8.86 -4.93
N LEU A 17 21.90 -9.04 -4.17
CA LEU A 17 20.94 -7.96 -3.91
C LEU A 17 21.59 -6.79 -3.16
N ALA A 18 22.41 -7.07 -2.14
CA ALA A 18 23.10 -6.04 -1.38
C ALA A 18 24.06 -5.22 -2.26
N ILE A 19 24.78 -5.88 -3.17
CA ILE A 19 25.67 -5.23 -4.14
C ILE A 19 24.86 -4.36 -5.11
N ILE A 20 23.77 -4.88 -5.66
CA ILE A 20 22.90 -4.16 -6.60
C ILE A 20 22.31 -2.92 -5.93
N VAL A 21 21.80 -3.06 -4.71
CA VAL A 21 21.16 -1.99 -3.97
C VAL A 21 22.16 -0.89 -3.56
N ILE A 22 23.36 -1.26 -3.08
CA ILE A 22 24.43 -0.28 -2.83
C ILE A 22 24.89 0.37 -4.13
N GLY A 23 25.02 -0.40 -5.21
CA GLY A 23 25.38 0.12 -6.53
C GLY A 23 24.37 1.16 -7.03
N GLY A 24 23.07 0.86 -6.91
CA GLY A 24 21.98 1.78 -7.23
C GLY A 24 21.99 3.05 -6.38
N LEU A 25 22.25 2.93 -5.07
CA LEU A 25 22.43 4.09 -4.19
C LEU A 25 23.62 4.95 -4.64
N LEU A 26 24.78 4.35 -4.89
CA LEU A 26 25.99 5.06 -5.30
C LEU A 26 25.87 5.70 -6.68
N ALA A 27 25.07 5.13 -7.57
CA ALA A 27 24.75 5.72 -8.88
C ALA A 27 24.01 7.06 -8.75
N THR A 28 23.41 7.36 -7.59
CA THR A 28 22.78 8.67 -7.30
C THR A 28 23.76 9.71 -6.74
N LYS A 29 25.04 9.37 -6.60
CA LYS A 29 26.07 10.22 -5.99
C LYS A 29 27.12 10.61 -7.02
N GLU A 30 27.48 11.88 -7.07
CA GLU A 30 28.37 12.43 -8.09
C GLU A 30 29.78 12.72 -7.55
N THR A 31 29.92 12.87 -6.23
CA THR A 31 31.17 13.34 -5.61
C THR A 31 31.84 12.28 -4.73
N LEU A 32 33.15 12.40 -4.54
CA LEU A 32 33.91 11.52 -3.64
C LEU A 32 33.44 11.65 -2.18
N ASP A 33 33.05 12.85 -1.75
CA ASP A 33 32.59 13.10 -0.38
C ASP A 33 31.25 12.40 -0.11
N GLU A 34 30.33 12.40 -1.07
CA GLU A 34 29.09 11.64 -0.98
C GLU A 34 29.34 10.13 -0.88
N TRP A 35 30.29 9.60 -1.66
CA TRP A 35 30.69 8.20 -1.57
C TRP A 35 31.31 7.86 -0.21
N ASP A 36 32.11 8.76 0.36
CA ASP A 36 32.68 8.57 1.69
C ASP A 36 31.62 8.61 2.80
N ILE A 37 30.59 9.47 2.68
CA ILE A 37 29.44 9.47 3.58
C ILE A 37 28.73 8.11 3.54
N VAL A 38 28.42 7.58 2.35
CA VAL A 38 27.77 6.27 2.20
C VAL A 38 28.65 5.16 2.79
N HIS A 39 29.96 5.18 2.52
CA HIS A 39 30.89 4.21 3.08
C HIS A 39 30.92 4.22 4.61
N ARG A 40 30.94 5.42 5.23
CA ARG A 40 30.88 5.56 6.69
C ARG A 40 29.55 5.06 7.27
N ASN A 41 28.43 5.32 6.60
CA ASN A 41 27.12 4.85 7.00
C ASN A 41 27.06 3.31 6.94
N ILE A 42 27.55 2.70 5.86
CA ILE A 42 27.67 1.23 5.74
C ILE A 42 28.47 0.66 6.91
N LYS A 43 29.63 1.25 7.23
CA LYS A 43 30.47 0.78 8.33
C LYS A 43 29.73 0.84 9.67
N SER A 44 29.09 1.96 9.98
CA SER A 44 28.32 2.15 11.23
C SER A 44 27.19 1.13 11.39
N HIS A 45 26.42 0.87 10.31
CA HIS A 45 25.32 -0.09 10.33
C HIS A 45 25.79 -1.54 10.51
N LEU A 46 26.92 -1.91 9.89
CA LEU A 46 27.49 -3.25 10.02
C LEU A 46 28.10 -3.50 11.39
N ASP A 47 28.72 -2.48 11.99
CA ASP A 47 29.26 -2.59 13.34
C ASP A 47 28.13 -2.86 14.36
N ARG A 48 26.93 -2.28 14.15
CA ARG A 48 25.72 -2.61 14.93
C ARG A 48 25.19 -4.03 14.66
N GLY A 49 25.18 -4.47 13.41
CA GLY A 49 24.65 -5.79 13.02
C GLY A 49 25.51 -6.97 13.50
N ARG A 50 26.82 -6.76 13.70
CA ARG A 50 27.75 -7.81 14.19
C ARG A 50 27.44 -8.31 15.59
N GLU A 51 26.75 -7.53 16.42
CA GLU A 51 26.29 -7.95 17.74
C GLU A 51 25.06 -8.88 17.68
N GLN A 52 24.39 -8.97 16.52
CA GLN A 52 23.09 -9.63 16.37
C GLN A 52 23.07 -10.77 15.33
N GLY A 53 24.20 -11.09 14.69
CA GLY A 53 24.37 -12.24 13.77
C GLY A 53 24.24 -11.93 12.27
N GLN A 54 24.44 -12.94 11.42
CA GLN A 54 24.57 -12.79 9.95
C GLN A 54 23.30 -12.27 9.25
N GLN A 55 22.11 -12.68 9.72
CA GLN A 55 20.82 -12.22 9.18
C GLN A 55 20.62 -10.70 9.40
N SER A 56 21.16 -10.18 10.51
CA SER A 56 21.15 -8.75 10.84
C SER A 56 22.00 -7.95 9.86
N ILE A 57 23.16 -8.47 9.43
CA ILE A 57 24.04 -7.80 8.46
C ILE A 57 23.34 -7.53 7.12
N VAL A 58 22.61 -8.51 6.57
CA VAL A 58 21.90 -8.34 5.29
C VAL A 58 20.80 -7.29 5.43
N HIS A 59 20.03 -7.38 6.50
CA HIS A 59 18.98 -6.41 6.81
C HIS A 59 19.55 -5.00 6.97
N GLU A 60 20.66 -4.83 7.68
CA GLU A 60 21.31 -3.53 7.89
C GLU A 60 21.86 -2.93 6.60
N VAL A 61 22.46 -3.74 5.72
CA VAL A 61 22.92 -3.27 4.41
C VAL A 61 21.76 -2.79 3.54
N LEU A 62 20.68 -3.55 3.50
CA LEU A 62 19.48 -3.15 2.77
C LEU A 62 18.81 -1.91 3.40
N ALA A 63 18.82 -1.80 4.73
CA ALA A 63 18.23 -0.69 5.46
C ALA A 63 18.87 0.65 5.11
N LEU A 64 20.16 0.68 4.75
CA LEU A 64 20.83 1.91 4.30
C LEU A 64 20.12 2.56 3.13
N SER A 65 19.62 1.79 2.18
CA SER A 65 18.91 2.34 1.03
C SER A 65 17.66 3.07 1.46
N TYR A 66 16.96 2.59 2.49
CA TYR A 66 15.84 3.31 3.09
C TYR A 66 16.30 4.56 3.87
N HIS A 67 17.38 4.48 4.65
CA HIS A 67 17.86 5.62 5.42
C HIS A 67 18.33 6.77 4.52
N GLU A 68 18.98 6.45 3.40
CA GLU A 68 19.50 7.37 2.38
C GLU A 68 18.43 7.82 1.36
N LEU A 69 17.18 7.34 1.48
CA LEU A 69 16.08 7.86 0.66
C LEU A 69 15.77 9.32 1.05
N PRO A 70 15.58 10.22 0.08
CA PRO A 70 14.93 11.49 0.30
C PRO A 70 13.63 11.32 1.10
N TYR A 71 13.41 12.19 2.09
CA TYR A 71 12.27 12.07 3.01
C TYR A 71 10.93 11.93 2.27
N GLN A 72 10.74 12.65 1.15
CA GLN A 72 9.50 12.60 0.37
C GLN A 72 9.24 11.24 -0.29
N LEU A 73 10.27 10.41 -0.52
CA LEU A 73 10.14 9.09 -1.15
C LEU A 73 9.87 7.97 -0.15
N LYS A 74 10.13 8.20 1.15
CA LYS A 74 9.92 7.19 2.18
C LYS A 74 8.45 6.73 2.21
N PRO A 75 7.43 7.61 2.22
CA PRO A 75 6.03 7.17 2.17
C PRO A 75 5.70 6.32 0.92
N CYS A 76 6.23 6.69 -0.25
CA CYS A 76 6.05 5.94 -1.49
C CYS A 76 6.63 4.52 -1.39
N PHE A 77 7.85 4.40 -0.86
CA PHE A 77 8.47 3.10 -0.61
C PHE A 77 7.70 2.29 0.42
N LEU A 78 7.38 2.86 1.59
CA LEU A 78 6.64 2.17 2.66
C LEU A 78 5.27 1.68 2.18
N TYR A 79 4.62 2.38 1.26
CA TYR A 79 3.34 1.96 0.69
C TYR A 79 3.40 0.61 -0.03
N LEU A 80 4.56 0.27 -0.60
CA LEU A 80 4.74 -0.97 -1.33
C LEU A 80 4.67 -2.21 -0.43
N SER A 81 4.85 -2.06 0.88
CA SER A 81 4.68 -3.15 1.87
C SER A 81 3.29 -3.79 1.86
N HIS A 82 2.28 -3.11 1.28
CA HIS A 82 0.94 -3.64 1.12
C HIS A 82 0.84 -4.74 0.05
N PHE A 83 1.72 -4.76 -0.93
CA PHE A 83 1.65 -5.74 -2.01
C PHE A 83 2.32 -7.05 -1.60
N LEU A 84 1.84 -8.17 -2.14
CA LEU A 84 2.45 -9.47 -1.91
C LEU A 84 3.82 -9.54 -2.59
N GLU A 85 4.63 -10.51 -2.15
CA GLU A 85 5.92 -10.82 -2.77
C GLU A 85 5.73 -11.16 -4.25
N ASP A 86 6.63 -10.63 -5.11
CA ASP A 86 6.63 -10.81 -6.57
C ASP A 86 5.33 -10.47 -7.30
N PHE A 87 4.36 -9.85 -6.61
CA PHE A 87 3.14 -9.40 -7.23
C PHE A 87 3.45 -8.30 -8.25
N ASP A 88 3.04 -8.50 -9.49
CA ASP A 88 3.20 -7.48 -10.53
C ASP A 88 2.24 -6.32 -10.27
N ILE A 89 2.79 -5.23 -9.73
CA ILE A 89 2.04 -4.02 -9.39
C ILE A 89 1.90 -3.16 -10.65
N PRO A 90 0.68 -2.88 -11.14
CA PRO A 90 0.50 -1.99 -12.28
C PRO A 90 0.99 -0.58 -11.94
N ALA A 91 1.98 -0.08 -12.69
CA ALA A 91 2.68 1.17 -12.38
C ALA A 91 1.73 2.37 -12.33
N LYS A 92 0.83 2.48 -13.32
CA LYS A 92 -0.18 3.55 -13.37
C LYS A 92 -1.10 3.55 -12.15
N LYS A 93 -1.46 2.36 -11.65
CA LYS A 93 -2.30 2.22 -10.45
C LYS A 93 -1.54 2.64 -9.20
N LEU A 94 -0.28 2.24 -9.07
CA LEU A 94 0.58 2.63 -7.95
C LEU A 94 0.78 4.15 -7.89
N VAL A 95 1.11 4.78 -9.03
CA VAL A 95 1.27 6.23 -9.17
C VAL A 95 0.01 6.96 -8.70
N ARG A 96 -1.16 6.53 -9.16
CA ARG A 96 -2.45 7.07 -8.70
C ARG A 96 -2.62 6.93 -7.20
N LEU A 97 -2.38 5.75 -6.64
CA LEU A 97 -2.50 5.52 -5.19
C LEU A 97 -1.57 6.43 -4.38
N TRP A 98 -0.36 6.74 -4.85
CA TRP A 98 0.51 7.70 -4.15
C TRP A 98 0.00 9.13 -4.19
N VAL A 99 -0.58 9.56 -5.33
CA VAL A 99 -1.24 10.87 -5.43
C VAL A 99 -2.43 10.93 -4.46
N VAL A 100 -3.23 9.87 -4.42
CA VAL A 100 -4.40 9.75 -3.53
C VAL A 100 -4.02 9.82 -2.07
N GLU A 101 -2.97 9.12 -1.68
CA GLU A 101 -2.49 9.12 -0.31
C GLU A 101 -1.80 10.45 0.07
N GLY A 102 -1.60 11.36 -0.90
CA GLY A 102 -0.98 12.66 -0.69
C GLY A 102 0.53 12.58 -0.43
N PHE A 103 1.18 11.49 -0.82
CA PHE A 103 2.64 11.34 -0.65
C PHE A 103 3.43 12.28 -1.54
N VAL A 104 2.80 12.74 -2.62
CA VAL A 104 3.43 13.57 -3.63
C VAL A 104 2.76 14.94 -3.60
N SER A 105 3.57 15.98 -3.49
CA SER A 105 3.14 17.38 -3.55
C SER A 105 4.03 18.13 -4.54
N PRO A 106 3.50 19.12 -5.28
CA PRO A 106 4.31 19.96 -6.15
C PRO A 106 5.35 20.71 -5.31
N LYS A 107 6.62 20.72 -5.73
CA LYS A 107 7.68 21.50 -5.06
C LYS A 107 7.66 22.99 -5.47
N TYR A 108 7.04 23.30 -6.60
CA TYR A 108 6.87 24.64 -7.17
C TYR A 108 5.45 24.74 -7.74
N GLU A 109 4.94 25.97 -7.92
CA GLU A 109 3.73 26.21 -8.71
C GLU A 109 3.92 25.52 -10.07
N LEU A 110 2.95 24.71 -10.48
CA LEU A 110 3.02 23.90 -11.69
C LEU A 110 3.27 24.83 -12.89
N GLU A 111 4.44 24.72 -13.52
CA GLU A 111 4.68 25.34 -14.83
C GLU A 111 4.18 24.39 -15.93
N GLY A 112 3.11 24.78 -16.64
CA GLY A 112 2.58 24.02 -17.78
C GLY A 112 1.61 22.88 -17.41
N ASP A 113 1.54 21.85 -18.27
CA ASP A 113 0.60 20.72 -18.18
C ASP A 113 1.05 19.57 -17.23
N GLU A 114 2.05 19.79 -16.35
CA GLU A 114 2.52 18.73 -15.44
C GLU A 114 1.45 18.33 -14.40
N MET A 115 1.09 17.04 -14.39
CA MET A 115 0.09 16.49 -13.48
C MET A 115 0.77 15.92 -12.22
N LEU A 116 0.05 15.82 -11.09
CA LEU A 116 0.54 15.14 -9.88
C LEU A 116 0.97 13.68 -10.14
N GLU A 117 0.35 13.04 -11.14
CA GLU A 117 0.75 11.70 -11.61
C GLU A 117 2.19 11.71 -12.17
N ASP A 118 2.64 12.77 -12.84
CA ASP A 118 4.01 12.85 -13.38
C ASP A 118 5.05 12.94 -12.27
N PHE A 119 4.76 13.71 -11.20
CA PHE A 119 5.61 13.74 -10.01
C PHE A 119 5.68 12.36 -9.33
N ALA A 120 4.55 11.67 -9.23
CA ALA A 120 4.51 10.33 -8.66
C ALA A 120 5.20 9.27 -9.56
N GLU A 121 5.15 9.40 -10.89
CA GLU A 121 5.91 8.55 -11.83
C GLU A 121 7.43 8.75 -11.64
N ARG A 122 7.89 10.00 -11.44
CA ARG A 122 9.30 10.28 -11.09
C ARG A 122 9.73 9.63 -9.78
N CYS A 123 8.85 9.61 -8.76
CA CYS A 123 9.13 8.89 -7.51
C CYS A 123 9.35 7.38 -7.75
N LEU A 124 8.55 6.76 -8.63
CA LEU A 124 8.70 5.34 -8.97
C LEU A 124 10.02 5.08 -9.68
N VAL A 125 10.36 5.92 -10.67
CA VAL A 125 11.61 5.82 -11.42
C VAL A 125 12.82 5.96 -10.51
N GLU A 126 12.80 6.87 -9.54
CA GLU A 126 13.89 7.03 -8.56
C GLU A 126 14.08 5.80 -7.68
N LEU A 127 12.99 5.18 -7.22
CA LEU A 127 13.07 3.92 -6.46
C LEU A 127 13.62 2.76 -7.30
N ILE A 128 13.34 2.75 -8.61
CA ILE A 128 13.88 1.78 -9.58
C ILE A 128 15.37 2.02 -9.84
N ASN A 129 15.77 3.28 -10.04
CA ASN A 129 17.18 3.65 -10.24
C ASN A 129 18.05 3.30 -9.02
N ARG A 130 17.48 3.39 -7.81
CA ARG A 130 18.11 2.93 -6.56
C ARG A 130 18.06 1.41 -6.36
N CYS A 131 17.47 0.68 -7.31
CA CYS A 131 17.26 -0.77 -7.29
C CYS A 131 16.48 -1.28 -6.07
N MET A 132 15.69 -0.42 -5.43
CA MET A 132 14.78 -0.81 -4.33
C MET A 132 13.48 -1.42 -4.88
N VAL A 133 13.11 -1.06 -6.11
CA VAL A 133 11.96 -1.58 -6.85
C VAL A 133 12.44 -2.14 -8.17
N GLN A 134 11.93 -3.30 -8.57
CA GLN A 134 12.27 -3.93 -9.83
C GLN A 134 11.24 -3.62 -10.90
N VAL A 135 11.71 -3.49 -12.14
CA VAL A 135 10.82 -3.42 -13.31
C VAL A 135 10.21 -4.80 -13.56
N GLY A 136 8.89 -4.84 -13.72
CA GLY A 136 8.16 -6.02 -14.19
C GLY A 136 8.08 -5.99 -15.71
N ILE A 137 6.94 -5.54 -16.22
CA ILE A 137 6.64 -5.44 -17.65
C ILE A 137 6.98 -4.03 -18.14
N THR A 138 7.65 -3.95 -19.29
CA THR A 138 7.87 -2.70 -20.03
C THR A 138 7.05 -2.74 -21.32
N GLY A 139 6.35 -1.64 -21.62
CA GLY A 139 5.56 -1.53 -22.85
C GLY A 139 6.43 -1.29 -24.09
N SER A 140 5.82 -1.38 -25.27
CA SER A 140 6.49 -1.09 -26.55
C SER A 140 7.08 0.32 -26.66
N SER A 141 6.57 1.28 -25.89
CA SER A 141 7.08 2.65 -25.83
C SER A 141 8.22 2.84 -24.82
N GLY A 142 8.74 1.78 -24.20
CA GLY A 142 9.73 1.85 -23.12
C GLY A 142 9.18 2.28 -21.76
N ARG A 143 7.89 2.65 -21.66
CA ARG A 143 7.24 3.01 -20.39
C ARG A 143 7.02 1.78 -19.52
N ILE A 144 7.29 1.92 -18.23
CA ILE A 144 7.09 0.87 -17.22
C ILE A 144 5.58 0.61 -17.09
N LYS A 145 5.16 -0.64 -17.27
CA LYS A 145 3.76 -1.08 -17.13
C LYS A 145 3.51 -1.72 -15.78
N SER A 146 4.46 -2.49 -15.27
CA SER A 146 4.41 -3.02 -13.90
C SER A 146 5.77 -2.96 -13.21
N CYS A 147 5.72 -3.05 -11.89
CA CYS A 147 6.89 -3.11 -11.02
C CYS A 147 6.63 -4.10 -9.88
N ARG A 148 7.70 -4.52 -9.19
CA ARG A 148 7.62 -5.49 -8.08
C ARG A 148 8.71 -5.21 -7.05
N LEU A 149 8.48 -5.65 -5.82
CA LEU A 149 9.51 -5.68 -4.79
C LEU A 149 10.14 -7.07 -4.73
N HIS A 150 11.48 -7.10 -4.65
CA HIS A 150 12.22 -8.30 -4.28
C HIS A 150 11.86 -8.71 -2.84
N ASP A 151 11.78 -10.01 -2.53
CA ASP A 151 11.38 -10.57 -1.22
C ASP A 151 12.06 -9.90 0.00
N LEU A 152 13.39 -9.85 0.05
CA LEU A 152 14.17 -9.20 1.10
C LEU A 152 13.93 -7.69 1.18
N MET A 153 13.59 -7.06 0.06
CA MET A 153 13.26 -5.64 0.02
C MET A 153 11.85 -5.34 0.48
N ARG A 154 10.94 -6.28 0.24
CA ARG A 154 9.61 -6.30 0.85
C ARG A 154 9.69 -6.51 2.36
N ASP A 155 10.54 -7.42 2.85
CA ASP A 155 10.77 -7.64 4.28
C ASP A 155 11.32 -6.38 4.96
N LEU A 156 12.29 -5.71 4.34
CA LEU A 156 12.77 -4.41 4.82
C LEU A 156 11.63 -3.37 4.81
N CYS A 157 10.87 -3.29 3.72
CA CYS A 157 9.76 -2.36 3.57
C CYS A 157 8.72 -2.54 4.69
N LEU A 158 8.34 -3.80 4.99
CA LEU A 158 7.44 -4.16 6.09
C LEU A 158 8.03 -3.82 7.46
N SER A 159 9.30 -4.13 7.68
CA SER A 159 10.02 -3.81 8.92
C SER A 159 10.01 -2.30 9.19
N LYS A 160 10.34 -1.50 8.17
CA LYS A 160 10.33 -0.03 8.25
C LYS A 160 8.92 0.54 8.38
N ALA A 161 7.94 -0.01 7.67
CA ALA A 161 6.56 0.45 7.78
C ALA A 161 5.98 0.23 9.19
N LYS A 162 6.37 -0.86 9.85
CA LYS A 162 6.02 -1.11 11.27
C LYS A 162 6.76 -0.16 12.22
N GLN A 163 8.07 0.04 12.03
CA GLN A 163 8.87 0.97 12.86
C GLN A 163 8.31 2.40 12.82
N GLU A 164 7.84 2.84 11.66
CA GLU A 164 7.30 4.19 11.44
C GLU A 164 5.80 4.30 11.77
N ASN A 165 5.16 3.23 12.27
CA ASN A 165 3.71 3.12 12.48
C ASN A 165 2.87 3.47 11.22
N PHE A 166 3.44 3.21 10.04
CA PHE A 166 2.83 3.53 8.75
C PHE A 166 1.81 2.46 8.34
N LEU A 167 2.14 1.19 8.55
CA LEU A 167 1.29 0.04 8.22
C LEU A 167 1.31 -1.01 9.35
N HIS A 168 0.12 -1.53 9.66
CA HIS A 168 -0.06 -2.68 10.54
C HIS A 168 -0.82 -3.76 9.77
N ILE A 169 -0.22 -4.95 9.71
CA ILE A 169 -0.79 -6.13 9.05
C ILE A 169 -1.10 -7.17 10.12
N VAL A 170 -2.36 -7.56 10.22
CA VAL A 170 -2.83 -8.65 11.08
C VAL A 170 -3.29 -9.79 10.20
N SER A 171 -2.55 -10.89 10.21
CA SER A 171 -2.85 -12.09 9.43
C SER A 171 -2.62 -13.33 10.30
N PRO A 172 -3.70 -14.01 10.77
CA PRO A 172 -3.62 -15.21 11.60
C PRO A 172 -2.85 -16.36 10.95
N TRP A 173 -2.80 -16.36 9.62
CA TRP A 173 -2.15 -17.36 8.78
C TRP A 173 -0.62 -17.24 8.74
N SER A 174 -0.06 -16.15 9.26
CA SER A 174 1.38 -15.84 9.14
C SER A 174 2.25 -16.42 10.24
N ARG A 175 1.68 -17.05 11.26
CA ARG A 175 2.44 -17.87 12.22
C ARG A 175 2.20 -19.34 11.92
N ASN A 176 3.28 -20.09 11.72
CA ASN A 176 3.30 -21.57 11.72
C ASN A 176 2.89 -22.20 13.07
N GLU A 177 2.10 -21.52 13.88
CA GLU A 177 1.46 -22.05 15.07
C GLU A 177 0.03 -22.41 14.67
N LYS A 178 -0.28 -23.71 14.68
CA LYS A 178 -1.61 -24.31 14.46
C LYS A 178 -2.73 -23.31 14.76
N ALA A 179 -3.28 -22.72 13.70
CA ALA A 179 -4.35 -21.74 13.78
C ALA A 179 -5.55 -22.40 14.47
N HIS A 180 -5.67 -22.16 15.77
CA HIS A 180 -7.00 -22.17 16.36
C HIS A 180 -7.78 -21.11 15.59
N SER A 181 -9.05 -21.39 15.36
CA SER A 181 -10.04 -20.47 14.79
C SER A 181 -10.16 -19.20 15.65
N SER A 182 -9.12 -18.36 15.68
CA SER A 182 -9.03 -17.17 16.52
C SER A 182 -9.60 -16.01 15.72
N THR A 183 -10.78 -15.57 16.14
CA THR A 183 -11.37 -14.32 15.69
C THR A 183 -10.46 -13.16 16.03
N VAL A 184 -10.25 -12.24 15.07
CA VAL A 184 -9.46 -11.02 15.28
C VAL A 184 -10.33 -9.97 15.97
N ASP A 185 -9.90 -9.50 17.13
CA ASP A 185 -10.49 -8.34 17.81
C ASP A 185 -9.85 -7.05 17.27
N VAL A 186 -10.59 -6.38 16.38
CA VAL A 186 -10.12 -5.15 15.74
C VAL A 186 -9.96 -4.02 16.76
N GLY A 187 -10.78 -3.98 17.82
CA GLY A 187 -10.71 -2.99 18.89
C GLY A 187 -9.36 -3.01 19.58
N GLN A 188 -8.89 -4.21 19.95
CA GLN A 188 -7.56 -4.37 20.55
C GLN A 188 -6.43 -3.94 19.60
N VAL A 189 -6.55 -4.24 18.30
CA VAL A 189 -5.55 -3.85 17.29
C VAL A 189 -5.46 -2.34 17.16
N VAL A 190 -6.59 -1.64 17.03
CA VAL A 190 -6.60 -0.18 16.86
C VAL A 190 -6.15 0.56 18.12
N GLN A 191 -6.51 0.05 19.31
CA GLN A 191 -6.06 0.59 20.59
C GLN A 191 -4.54 0.48 20.78
N GLY A 192 -3.92 -0.58 20.26
CA GLY A 192 -2.47 -0.76 20.30
C GLY A 192 -1.68 0.16 19.36
N CYS A 193 -2.33 0.75 18.35
CA CYS A 193 -1.68 1.50 17.27
C CYS A 193 -2.36 2.86 16.98
N PRO A 194 -2.33 3.84 17.91
CA PRO A 194 -3.11 5.08 17.81
C PRO A 194 -2.66 6.05 16.70
N ARG A 195 -1.47 5.86 16.13
CA ARG A 195 -0.91 6.70 15.04
C ARG A 195 -0.94 6.01 13.67
N LEU A 196 -1.70 4.93 13.54
CA LEU A 196 -1.71 4.11 12.35
C LEU A 196 -2.35 4.83 11.16
N HIS A 197 -1.66 4.82 10.03
CA HIS A 197 -2.18 5.38 8.77
C HIS A 197 -2.85 4.33 7.91
N LYS A 198 -2.41 3.07 8.01
CA LYS A 198 -2.88 1.98 7.15
C LYS A 198 -3.07 0.72 7.96
N LEU A 199 -4.25 0.12 7.85
CA LEU A 199 -4.60 -1.11 8.55
C LEU A 199 -5.02 -2.17 7.53
N HIS A 200 -4.31 -3.30 7.53
CA HIS A 200 -4.66 -4.49 6.76
C HIS A 200 -4.95 -5.62 7.74
N ILE A 201 -6.17 -6.15 7.72
CA ILE A 201 -6.56 -7.26 8.58
C ILE A 201 -7.10 -8.38 7.69
N GLU A 202 -6.56 -9.58 7.89
CA GLU A 202 -7.05 -10.82 7.31
C GLU A 202 -7.58 -11.73 8.40
N GLY A 203 -8.61 -12.52 8.10
CA GLY A 203 -9.15 -13.55 8.99
C GLY A 203 -10.53 -13.22 9.54
N GLN A 204 -11.00 -14.06 10.46
CA GLN A 204 -12.38 -13.97 10.94
C GLN A 204 -12.56 -12.77 11.88
N ILE A 205 -13.32 -11.76 11.46
CA ILE A 205 -13.78 -10.64 12.29
C ILE A 205 -15.29 -10.78 12.47
N ASN A 206 -15.75 -10.78 13.73
CA ASN A 206 -17.18 -10.89 14.04
C ASN A 206 -17.84 -9.50 14.17
N LYS A 207 -17.10 -8.48 14.60
CA LYS A 207 -17.59 -7.13 14.84
C LYS A 207 -16.48 -6.09 14.67
N LEU A 208 -16.81 -4.93 14.11
CA LEU A 208 -15.94 -3.74 14.12
C LEU A 208 -16.19 -2.89 15.38
N PRO A 209 -15.14 -2.25 15.94
CA PRO A 209 -15.28 -1.29 17.04
C PRO A 209 -16.05 -0.04 16.58
N ASP A 210 -16.33 0.87 17.51
CA ASP A 210 -16.92 2.16 17.15
C ASP A 210 -15.95 2.96 16.25
N TYR A 211 -16.49 3.82 15.37
CA TYR A 211 -15.69 4.64 14.47
C TYR A 211 -14.72 5.56 15.23
N GLN A 212 -15.06 5.96 16.46
CA GLN A 212 -14.21 6.78 17.33
C GLN A 212 -12.98 6.04 17.86
N GLU A 213 -13.01 4.70 17.87
CA GLU A 213 -11.87 3.88 18.31
C GLU A 213 -10.81 3.71 17.21
N PHE A 214 -11.16 3.98 15.94
CA PHE A 214 -10.19 3.95 14.87
C PHE A 214 -9.23 5.14 14.93
N PRO A 215 -7.96 4.96 14.55
CA PRO A 215 -6.98 6.04 14.52
C PRO A 215 -7.46 7.16 13.59
N PRO A 216 -7.40 8.44 14.02
CA PRO A 216 -7.93 9.55 13.23
C PRO A 216 -7.19 9.77 11.91
N TYR A 217 -5.95 9.27 11.80
CA TYR A 217 -5.09 9.37 10.62
C TYR A 217 -5.23 8.19 9.65
N LEU A 218 -6.15 7.26 9.90
CA LEU A 218 -6.34 6.08 9.06
C LEU A 218 -6.83 6.49 7.67
N THR A 219 -5.96 6.39 6.67
CA THR A 219 -6.26 6.70 5.26
C THR A 219 -6.63 5.47 4.46
N LYS A 220 -6.16 4.29 4.88
CA LYS A 220 -6.44 3.03 4.19
C LYS A 220 -6.84 1.94 5.16
N LEU A 221 -7.97 1.33 4.86
CA LEU A 221 -8.47 0.16 5.58
C LEU A 221 -8.69 -0.95 4.57
N THR A 222 -7.96 -2.04 4.76
CA THR A 222 -8.15 -3.28 4.01
C THR A 222 -8.53 -4.36 4.98
N LEU A 223 -9.60 -5.03 4.66
CA LEU A 223 -10.21 -6.04 5.46
C LEU A 223 -10.29 -7.26 4.52
N TRP A 224 -9.80 -8.48 4.83
CA TRP A 224 -10.12 -9.73 4.09
C TRP A 224 -10.57 -10.90 4.99
N GLY A 225 -11.38 -11.82 4.46
CA GLY A 225 -11.63 -13.13 5.08
C GLY A 225 -12.69 -13.18 6.19
N PHE A 226 -13.68 -12.27 6.15
CA PHE A 226 -14.67 -12.09 7.22
C PHE A 226 -15.85 -13.04 7.23
N ARG A 227 -16.56 -12.97 8.35
CA ARG A 227 -17.91 -13.45 8.52
C ARG A 227 -18.66 -12.40 9.34
N LEU A 228 -18.75 -11.18 8.81
CA LEU A 228 -19.46 -10.11 9.51
C LEU A 228 -20.96 -10.43 9.55
N GLU A 229 -21.52 -10.49 10.76
CA GLU A 229 -22.96 -10.69 10.96
C GLU A 229 -23.75 -9.39 10.81
N LYS A 230 -23.09 -8.25 11.11
CA LYS A 230 -23.65 -6.90 11.02
C LYS A 230 -22.99 -6.15 9.87
N ASP A 231 -23.76 -5.26 9.25
CA ASP A 231 -23.25 -4.38 8.20
C ASP A 231 -22.12 -3.50 8.78
N PRO A 232 -20.91 -3.51 8.20
CA PRO A 232 -19.81 -2.66 8.65
C PRO A 232 -19.99 -1.18 8.28
N MET A 233 -20.88 -0.86 7.33
CA MET A 233 -20.95 0.47 6.73
C MET A 233 -21.30 1.60 7.69
N PRO A 234 -22.19 1.45 8.70
CA PRO A 234 -22.44 2.49 9.71
C PRO A 234 -21.21 2.94 10.51
N VAL A 235 -20.16 2.11 10.55
CA VAL A 235 -18.86 2.43 11.16
C VAL A 235 -17.93 3.00 10.10
N LEU A 236 -17.77 2.29 8.97
CA LEU A 236 -16.79 2.63 7.93
C LEU A 236 -17.10 3.98 7.27
N GLU A 237 -18.38 4.34 7.14
CA GLU A 237 -18.80 5.56 6.48
C GLU A 237 -18.45 6.85 7.25
N LYS A 238 -18.25 6.71 8.56
CA LYS A 238 -17.95 7.78 9.51
C LYS A 238 -16.45 8.04 9.68
N LEU A 239 -15.60 7.25 9.01
CA LEU A 239 -14.15 7.42 9.06
C LEU A 239 -13.74 8.66 8.24
N PRO A 240 -13.27 9.75 8.87
CA PRO A 240 -13.21 11.08 8.24
C PRO A 240 -12.12 11.19 7.16
N ASN A 241 -11.00 10.48 7.36
CA ASN A 241 -9.81 10.57 6.51
C ASN A 241 -9.62 9.35 5.61
N LEU A 242 -10.61 8.44 5.57
CA LEU A 242 -10.49 7.20 4.80
C LEU A 242 -10.53 7.51 3.30
N ARG A 243 -9.44 7.18 2.61
CA ARG A 243 -9.26 7.37 1.16
C ARG A 243 -9.37 6.08 0.38
N VAL A 244 -8.99 4.96 0.99
CA VAL A 244 -8.97 3.65 0.35
C VAL A 244 -9.64 2.62 1.26
N LEU A 245 -10.71 2.00 0.77
CA LEU A 245 -11.45 0.94 1.47
C LEU A 245 -11.52 -0.32 0.60
N LYS A 246 -10.94 -1.44 1.08
CA LYS A 246 -10.82 -2.68 0.28
C LYS A 246 -11.09 -3.97 1.04
N GLY A 247 -11.45 -5.01 0.28
CA GLY A 247 -11.62 -6.42 0.69
C GLY A 247 -12.78 -6.70 1.65
N TRP A 248 -13.53 -5.68 2.06
CA TRP A 248 -14.70 -5.82 2.88
C TRP A 248 -15.81 -6.40 2.00
N GLY A 249 -16.26 -7.62 2.30
CA GLY A 249 -16.99 -8.37 1.29
C GLY A 249 -17.78 -9.59 1.75
N THR A 250 -17.24 -10.31 2.71
CA THR A 250 -17.87 -11.53 3.22
C THR A 250 -18.84 -11.21 4.37
N PHE A 251 -19.96 -10.59 4.01
CA PHE A 251 -21.11 -10.42 4.90
C PHE A 251 -21.94 -11.72 4.95
N ILE A 252 -22.08 -12.31 6.14
CA ILE A 252 -22.88 -13.53 6.34
C ILE A 252 -24.27 -13.26 6.93
N GLY A 253 -24.53 -12.03 7.40
CA GLY A 253 -25.81 -11.67 7.99
C GLY A 253 -26.99 -11.84 7.03
N LYS A 254 -28.22 -11.89 7.54
CA LYS A 254 -29.40 -12.28 6.74
C LYS A 254 -29.72 -11.32 5.60
N GLN A 255 -29.48 -10.03 5.79
CA GLN A 255 -29.79 -8.95 4.85
C GLN A 255 -28.75 -7.84 5.00
N MET A 256 -28.20 -7.37 3.87
CA MET A 256 -27.26 -6.25 3.82
C MET A 256 -27.98 -5.07 3.18
N GLU A 257 -28.18 -4.00 3.97
CA GLU A 257 -28.73 -2.73 3.49
C GLU A 257 -27.63 -1.69 3.61
N TRP A 258 -26.75 -1.66 2.61
CA TRP A 258 -25.75 -0.61 2.56
C TRP A 258 -26.46 0.72 2.26
N ILE A 259 -26.67 1.51 3.30
CA ILE A 259 -27.18 2.88 3.22
C ILE A 259 -25.96 3.79 3.38
N VAL A 260 -25.78 4.72 2.43
CA VAL A 260 -24.75 5.75 2.49
C VAL A 260 -25.47 7.09 2.64
N GLU A 261 -25.30 7.74 3.79
CA GLU A 261 -25.89 9.05 4.04
C GLU A 261 -25.21 10.15 3.21
N ALA A 262 -25.90 11.27 2.98
CA ALA A 262 -25.30 12.42 2.33
C ALA A 262 -24.16 12.99 3.20
N GLY A 263 -22.95 13.09 2.64
CA GLY A 263 -21.75 13.52 3.37
C GLY A 263 -20.94 12.38 4.00
N ALA A 264 -21.37 11.13 3.84
CA ALA A 264 -20.57 9.96 4.19
C ALA A 264 -19.29 9.89 3.35
N MET A 265 -18.21 9.38 3.95
CA MET A 265 -16.93 9.10 3.27
C MET A 265 -16.39 10.26 2.42
N PRO A 266 -16.20 11.46 3.00
CA PRO A 266 -15.91 12.69 2.26
C PRO A 266 -14.58 12.66 1.50
N SER A 267 -13.65 11.79 1.89
CA SER A 267 -12.31 11.68 1.32
C SER A 267 -12.10 10.39 0.52
N LEU A 268 -13.13 9.55 0.36
CA LEU A 268 -12.96 8.23 -0.26
C LEU A 268 -12.70 8.35 -1.75
N PHE A 269 -11.58 7.77 -2.17
CA PHE A 269 -11.08 7.85 -3.54
C PHE A 269 -11.10 6.49 -4.24
N CYS A 270 -10.80 5.42 -3.51
CA CYS A 270 -10.80 4.06 -4.04
C CYS A 270 -11.63 3.13 -3.16
N LEU A 271 -12.58 2.46 -3.79
CA LEU A 271 -13.49 1.53 -3.14
C LEU A 271 -13.44 0.19 -3.87
N GLU A 272 -13.22 -0.88 -3.13
CA GLU A 272 -13.40 -2.24 -3.65
C GLU A 272 -14.61 -2.87 -2.97
N ILE A 273 -15.57 -3.30 -3.77
CA ILE A 273 -16.69 -4.15 -3.35
C ILE A 273 -16.34 -5.57 -3.80
N SER A 274 -16.24 -6.51 -2.85
CA SER A 274 -15.91 -7.88 -3.18
C SER A 274 -16.82 -8.90 -2.52
N ASP A 275 -17.12 -10.04 -3.16
CA ASP A 275 -17.76 -11.22 -2.53
C ASP A 275 -19.07 -10.96 -1.74
N CYS A 276 -19.77 -9.87 -2.02
CA CYS A 276 -21.05 -9.49 -1.40
C CYS A 276 -22.22 -10.21 -2.10
N ASN A 277 -22.34 -11.53 -1.95
CA ASN A 277 -23.35 -12.33 -2.67
C ASN A 277 -24.82 -12.00 -2.33
N LYS A 278 -25.08 -11.35 -1.19
CA LYS A 278 -26.42 -10.94 -0.77
C LYS A 278 -26.80 -9.54 -1.24
N MET A 279 -25.88 -8.81 -1.83
CA MET A 279 -26.13 -7.46 -2.32
C MET A 279 -26.72 -7.52 -3.73
N VAL A 280 -27.97 -7.08 -3.84
CA VAL A 280 -28.74 -7.15 -5.10
C VAL A 280 -28.65 -5.84 -5.89
N THR A 281 -28.63 -4.71 -5.18
CA THR A 281 -28.61 -3.36 -5.76
C THR A 281 -27.41 -2.58 -5.23
N ALA A 282 -26.87 -1.68 -6.03
CA ALA A 282 -25.84 -0.76 -5.57
C ALA A 282 -26.43 0.25 -4.56
N PRO A 283 -25.65 0.72 -3.59
CA PRO A 283 -26.10 1.71 -2.62
C PRO A 283 -26.37 3.03 -3.32
N HIS A 284 -27.61 3.51 -3.25
CA HIS A 284 -27.97 4.78 -3.88
C HIS A 284 -27.09 5.95 -3.41
N GLY A 285 -26.63 5.95 -2.17
CA GLY A 285 -25.80 7.03 -1.66
C GLY A 285 -24.36 7.05 -2.19
N LEU A 286 -23.89 6.00 -2.89
CA LEU A 286 -22.61 6.07 -3.61
C LEU A 286 -22.56 7.21 -4.62
N LYS A 287 -23.71 7.65 -5.15
CA LYS A 287 -23.81 8.82 -6.04
C LYS A 287 -23.32 10.12 -5.40
N PHE A 288 -23.24 10.17 -4.07
CA PHE A 288 -22.81 11.34 -3.30
C PHE A 288 -21.34 11.28 -2.89
N VAL A 289 -20.64 10.17 -3.15
CA VAL A 289 -19.21 10.02 -2.84
C VAL A 289 -18.39 10.66 -3.98
N SER A 290 -18.46 11.98 -4.07
CA SER A 290 -17.95 12.76 -5.20
C SER A 290 -16.45 12.65 -5.43
N MET A 291 -15.68 12.27 -4.40
CA MET A 291 -14.22 12.08 -4.50
C MET A 291 -13.83 10.70 -5.04
N LEU A 292 -14.79 9.79 -5.24
CA LEU A 292 -14.53 8.43 -5.69
C LEU A 292 -14.04 8.42 -7.14
N GLN A 293 -12.83 7.92 -7.36
CA GLN A 293 -12.21 7.87 -8.68
C GLN A 293 -12.05 6.44 -9.21
N GLU A 294 -11.93 5.45 -8.31
CA GLU A 294 -11.77 4.04 -8.68
C GLU A 294 -12.76 3.16 -7.90
N LEU A 295 -13.59 2.43 -8.63
CA LEU A 295 -14.50 1.42 -8.09
C LEU A 295 -14.12 0.04 -8.62
N GLU A 296 -13.68 -0.85 -7.73
CA GLU A 296 -13.34 -2.23 -8.07
C GLU A 296 -14.46 -3.16 -7.65
N ILE A 297 -15.01 -3.93 -8.60
CA ILE A 297 -16.07 -4.92 -8.38
C ILE A 297 -15.47 -6.31 -8.56
N ARG A 298 -15.13 -6.99 -7.46
CA ARG A 298 -14.39 -8.26 -7.47
C ARG A 298 -15.21 -9.43 -6.96
N TRP A 299 -15.21 -10.58 -7.64
CA TRP A 299 -15.91 -11.78 -7.15
C TRP A 299 -17.42 -11.56 -6.86
N MET A 300 -18.05 -10.59 -7.52
CA MET A 300 -19.48 -10.27 -7.36
C MET A 300 -20.35 -11.06 -8.35
N PRO A 301 -21.61 -11.37 -8.01
CA PRO A 301 -22.55 -12.01 -8.94
C PRO A 301 -22.68 -11.25 -10.26
N ARG A 302 -22.76 -11.98 -11.38
CA ARG A 302 -22.92 -11.37 -12.71
C ARG A 302 -24.13 -10.44 -12.81
N ALA A 303 -25.23 -10.81 -12.15
CA ALA A 303 -26.44 -9.98 -12.10
C ALA A 303 -26.17 -8.59 -11.52
N PHE A 304 -25.36 -8.50 -10.45
CA PHE A 304 -24.97 -7.22 -9.87
C PHE A 304 -24.08 -6.41 -10.81
N LYS A 305 -23.11 -7.07 -11.46
CA LYS A 305 -22.20 -6.42 -12.43
C LYS A 305 -22.96 -5.79 -13.59
N HIS A 306 -23.90 -6.51 -14.19
CA HIS A 306 -24.73 -5.99 -15.29
C HIS A 306 -25.55 -4.75 -14.92
N ARG A 307 -25.93 -4.59 -13.64
CA ARG A 307 -26.64 -3.37 -13.19
C ARG A 307 -25.76 -2.13 -13.23
N LEU A 308 -24.43 -2.29 -13.11
CA LEU A 308 -23.45 -1.21 -13.15
C LEU A 308 -22.87 -0.96 -14.55
N GLU A 309 -23.19 -1.80 -15.53
CA GLU A 309 -22.75 -1.67 -16.92
C GLU A 309 -23.68 -0.75 -17.73
N GLU A 310 -23.31 -0.46 -18.97
CA GLU A 310 -24.11 0.37 -19.88
C GLU A 310 -25.53 -0.19 -20.06
N GLY A 311 -26.55 0.65 -19.82
CA GLY A 311 -27.96 0.24 -19.83
C GLY A 311 -28.45 -0.44 -18.54
N GLY A 312 -27.57 -0.65 -17.56
CA GLY A 312 -27.92 -1.17 -16.25
C GLY A 312 -28.63 -0.14 -15.36
N GLU A 313 -29.53 -0.62 -14.50
CA GLU A 313 -30.36 0.22 -13.61
C GLU A 313 -29.55 1.05 -12.60
N ASP A 314 -28.40 0.53 -12.17
CA ASP A 314 -27.57 1.14 -11.13
C ASP A 314 -26.42 1.98 -11.70
N LEU A 315 -26.25 2.05 -13.03
CA LEU A 315 -25.19 2.82 -13.68
C LEU A 315 -25.23 4.30 -13.26
N CYS A 316 -26.43 4.88 -13.11
CA CYS A 316 -26.61 6.27 -12.70
C CYS A 316 -26.01 6.58 -11.31
N ILE A 317 -25.82 5.55 -10.47
CA ILE A 317 -25.21 5.67 -9.14
C ILE A 317 -23.70 5.87 -9.26
N VAL A 318 -23.06 5.22 -10.23
CA VAL A 318 -21.60 5.16 -10.37
C VAL A 318 -21.06 5.95 -11.57
N GLN A 319 -21.91 6.59 -12.36
CA GLN A 319 -21.53 7.35 -13.56
C GLN A 319 -20.48 8.45 -13.33
N HIS A 320 -20.37 8.95 -12.10
CA HIS A 320 -19.39 9.97 -11.72
C HIS A 320 -17.99 9.40 -11.47
N VAL A 321 -17.86 8.07 -11.36
CA VAL A 321 -16.60 7.37 -11.09
C VAL A 321 -15.86 7.11 -12.41
N PRO A 322 -14.67 7.72 -12.64
CA PRO A 322 -13.99 7.63 -13.94
C PRO A 322 -13.41 6.25 -14.26
N SER A 323 -13.16 5.41 -13.26
CA SER A 323 -12.56 4.09 -13.44
C SER A 323 -13.32 3.01 -12.69
N ILE A 324 -14.11 2.22 -13.42
CA ILE A 324 -14.81 1.05 -12.88
C ILE A 324 -14.13 -0.21 -13.42
N ILE A 325 -13.68 -1.07 -12.50
CA ILE A 325 -12.91 -2.28 -12.84
C ILE A 325 -13.70 -3.51 -12.38
N PHE A 326 -14.03 -4.39 -13.32
CA PHE A 326 -14.66 -5.68 -13.03
C PHE A 326 -13.61 -6.79 -13.02
N LEU A 327 -13.45 -7.46 -11.88
CA LEU A 327 -12.57 -8.62 -11.73
C LEU A 327 -13.41 -9.83 -11.30
N ASN A 328 -13.16 -10.97 -11.92
CA ASN A 328 -13.91 -12.21 -11.70
C ASN A 328 -13.09 -13.25 -10.97
#